data_AF-A0A1H9GRF6-F1
#
_entry.id   AF-A0A1H9GRF6-F1
#
_cell.length_a   1.000
_cell.length_b   1.000
_cell.length_c   1.000
_cell.angle_alpha   90.00
_cell.angle_beta   90.00
_cell.angle_gamma   90.00
#
_symmetry.space_group_name_H-M   'P 1'
#
loop_
_entity.id
_entity.type
_entity.pdbx_description
1 polymer ?
#
loop_
_entity_poly.entity_id
_entity_poly.type
_entity_poly.pdbx_seq_one_letter_code
_entity_poly.pdbx_strand_id
1 'polypeptide(L)'
;MGQRRNDPARSGGAAINDPLLTTPTARLMALAMGTDIRVFEVPVAHSAGLAGLVGVGSGANGEPQCKIGLTDDLDDDLRADVLAFGIAVLVGTPEVLEKSPDGVLGISRQRLPQADNGPGNLAWHMVQTCGRESPSTTFRLLVIEPE
;
A
#
# COMPACT_ATOMS: atom_id res chain seq x y z
N MET A 1 -3.53 28.75 41.63
CA MET A 1 -3.61 29.04 40.18
C MET A 1 -2.53 28.23 39.49
N GLY A 2 -2.87 27.07 38.94
CA GLY A 2 -1.95 26.22 38.18
C GLY A 2 -2.32 26.26 36.71
N GLN A 3 -1.44 26.83 35.87
CA GLN A 3 -1.56 26.79 34.42
C GLN A 3 -1.48 25.34 33.96
N ARG A 4 -2.59 24.77 33.46
CA ARG A 4 -2.57 23.54 32.67
C ARG A 4 -1.94 23.86 31.33
N ARG A 5 -0.75 23.29 31.09
CA ARG A 5 -0.15 23.21 29.76
C ARG A 5 -1.11 22.44 28.85
N ASN A 6 -1.45 23.04 27.73
CA ASN A 6 -2.12 22.35 26.63
C ASN A 6 -1.13 21.33 26.05
N ASP A 7 -1.33 20.05 26.34
CA ASP A 7 -0.70 18.96 25.59
C ASP A 7 -1.31 18.91 24.19
N PRO A 8 -0.51 18.99 23.10
CA PRO A 8 -1.01 18.81 21.74
C PRO A 8 -1.24 17.33 21.37
N ALA A 9 -1.09 16.40 22.33
CA ALA A 9 -1.13 14.96 22.10
C ALA A 9 -2.55 14.35 22.12
N ARG A 10 -3.55 15.04 21.55
CA ARG A 10 -4.91 14.48 21.47
C ARG A 10 -5.61 14.80 20.15
N SER A 11 -5.01 14.36 19.05
CA SER A 11 -5.73 14.06 17.81
C SER A 11 -5.47 12.61 17.44
N GLY A 12 -6.02 11.71 18.25
CA GLY A 12 -6.01 10.26 18.05
C GLY A 12 -7.34 9.75 17.50
N GLY A 13 -7.99 10.53 16.62
CA GLY A 13 -9.09 10.02 15.81
C GLY A 13 -8.49 9.33 14.59
N ALA A 14 -8.64 8.01 14.48
CA ALA A 14 -8.10 7.23 13.38
C ALA A 14 -8.48 7.87 12.03
N ALA A 15 -7.49 8.34 11.28
CA ALA A 15 -7.65 9.01 9.98
C ALA A 15 -8.54 8.22 9.00
N ILE A 16 -8.67 6.90 9.20
CA ILE A 16 -9.45 5.96 8.40
C ILE A 16 -10.98 6.23 8.47
N ASN A 17 -11.47 6.84 9.56
CA ASN A 17 -12.89 7.18 9.76
C ASN A 17 -13.21 8.64 9.43
N ASP A 18 -12.31 9.35 8.75
CA ASP A 18 -12.58 10.71 8.31
C ASP A 18 -13.77 10.70 7.30
N PRO A 19 -14.86 11.45 7.55
CA PRO A 19 -16.00 11.53 6.65
C PRO A 19 -15.66 12.07 5.25
N LEU A 20 -14.47 12.65 5.06
CA LEU A 20 -13.96 13.09 3.75
C LEU A 20 -13.34 11.94 2.94
N LEU A 21 -13.06 10.77 3.54
CA LEU A 21 -12.56 9.58 2.85
C LEU A 21 -13.73 8.72 2.35
N THR A 22 -14.34 9.18 1.26
CA THR A 22 -15.57 8.59 0.72
C THR A 22 -15.35 7.36 -0.14
N THR A 23 -14.12 7.06 -0.57
CA THR A 23 -13.80 5.86 -1.37
C THR A 23 -12.87 4.90 -0.62
N PRO A 24 -12.93 3.58 -0.91
CA PRO A 24 -12.00 2.62 -0.33
C PRO A 24 -10.53 2.97 -0.59
N THR A 25 -10.20 3.43 -1.80
CA THR A 25 -8.85 3.91 -2.15
C THR A 25 -8.43 5.07 -1.25
N ALA A 26 -9.31 6.04 -0.98
CA ALA A 26 -8.98 7.17 -0.11
C ALA A 26 -8.66 6.71 1.33
N ARG A 27 -9.41 5.74 1.87
CA ARG A 27 -9.14 5.15 3.20
C ARG A 27 -7.82 4.41 3.25
N LEU A 28 -7.49 3.67 2.20
CA LEU A 28 -6.20 2.98 2.08
C LEU A 28 -5.04 3.95 1.90
N MET A 29 -5.23 5.05 1.17
CA MET A 29 -4.23 6.13 1.07
C MET A 29 -3.97 6.76 2.44
N ALA A 30 -5.02 7.01 3.24
CA ALA A 30 -4.86 7.49 4.61
C ALA A 30 -4.13 6.47 5.50
N LEU A 31 -4.38 5.17 5.32
CA LEU A 31 -3.63 4.11 6.00
C LEU A 31 -2.14 4.10 5.62
N ALA A 32 -1.84 4.23 4.32
CA ALA A 32 -0.46 4.32 3.83
C ALA A 32 0.26 5.53 4.42
N MET A 33 -0.38 6.70 4.42
CA MET A 33 0.15 7.91 5.04
C MET A 33 0.39 7.73 6.55
N GLY A 34 -0.55 7.10 7.26
CA GLY A 34 -0.41 6.83 8.69
C GLY A 34 0.68 5.81 9.05
N THR A 35 1.21 5.09 8.07
CA THR A 35 2.29 4.10 8.21
C THR A 35 3.61 4.55 7.56
N ASP A 36 3.71 5.84 7.18
CA ASP A 36 4.86 6.43 6.49
C ASP A 36 5.23 5.71 5.17
N ILE A 37 4.22 5.09 4.52
CA ILE A 37 4.36 4.49 3.20
C ILE A 37 4.07 5.57 2.15
N ARG A 38 5.05 5.82 1.30
CA ARG A 38 4.90 6.76 0.19
C ARG A 38 4.23 6.07 -1.00
N VAL A 39 3.04 6.55 -1.36
CA VAL A 39 2.32 6.11 -2.57
C VAL A 39 2.54 7.13 -3.70
N PHE A 40 2.81 6.65 -4.91
CA PHE A 40 2.99 7.49 -6.11
C PHE A 40 2.47 6.79 -7.36
N GLU A 41 2.28 7.56 -8.42
CA GLU A 41 1.81 7.04 -9.71
C GLU A 41 2.96 6.66 -10.64
N VAL A 42 2.78 5.56 -11.36
CA VAL A 42 3.68 5.07 -12.40
C VAL A 42 2.94 5.17 -13.73
N PRO A 43 3.45 5.92 -14.72
CA PRO A 43 2.85 5.94 -16.04
C PRO A 43 2.76 4.53 -16.63
N VAL A 44 1.61 4.15 -17.22
CA VAL A 44 1.42 2.83 -17.84
C VAL A 44 2.49 2.49 -18.88
N ALA A 45 3.00 3.49 -19.59
CA ALA A 45 4.08 3.33 -20.55
C ALA A 45 5.39 2.81 -19.93
N HIS A 46 5.57 2.98 -18.61
CA HIS A 46 6.76 2.57 -17.85
C HIS A 46 6.47 1.42 -16.87
N SER A 47 5.26 0.84 -16.87
CA SER A 47 4.88 -0.19 -15.90
C SER A 47 5.20 -1.62 -16.33
N ALA A 48 5.64 -1.84 -17.57
CA ALA A 48 5.91 -3.18 -18.13
C ALA A 48 4.75 -4.18 -17.94
N GLY A 49 3.49 -3.69 -17.95
CA GLY A 49 2.30 -4.53 -17.76
C GLY A 49 2.04 -4.94 -16.30
N LEU A 50 2.73 -4.32 -15.33
CA LEU A 50 2.46 -4.47 -13.91
C LEU A 50 1.25 -3.62 -13.49
N ALA A 51 0.66 -3.97 -12.34
CA ALA A 51 -0.32 -3.10 -11.69
C ALA A 51 0.36 -2.10 -10.76
N GLY A 52 1.47 -2.49 -10.15
CA GLY A 52 2.21 -1.62 -9.26
C GLY A 52 3.58 -2.15 -8.90
N LEU A 53 4.23 -1.40 -8.03
CA LEU A 53 5.54 -1.67 -7.47
C LEU A 53 5.43 -1.58 -5.96
N VAL A 54 6.17 -2.41 -5.24
CA VAL A 54 6.30 -2.34 -3.78
C VAL A 54 7.75 -2.55 -3.39
N GLY A 55 8.26 -1.72 -2.49
CA GLY A 55 9.64 -1.86 -2.07
C GLY A 55 10.09 -0.82 -1.05
N VAL A 56 11.39 -0.87 -0.75
CA VAL A 56 12.08 0.14 0.07
C VAL A 56 13.01 0.93 -0.83
N GLY A 57 12.94 2.26 -0.73
CA GLY A 57 13.89 3.14 -1.41
C GLY A 57 14.37 4.25 -0.49
N SER A 58 15.21 5.14 -0.98
CA SER A 58 15.66 6.29 -0.19
C SER A 58 14.60 7.40 -0.16
N GLY A 59 14.34 7.92 1.03
CA GLY A 59 13.61 9.17 1.27
C GLY A 59 14.46 10.39 0.96
N ALA A 60 13.98 11.57 1.37
CA ALA A 60 14.59 12.84 0.99
C ALA A 60 15.97 13.07 1.62
N ASN A 61 16.22 12.52 2.82
CA ASN A 61 17.51 12.65 3.51
C ASN A 61 18.35 11.35 3.45
N GLY A 62 18.01 10.44 2.53
CA GLY A 62 18.70 9.16 2.39
C GLY A 62 18.23 8.06 3.34
N GLU A 63 17.25 8.33 4.21
CA GLU A 63 16.63 7.34 5.09
C GLU A 63 15.87 6.27 4.29
N PRO A 64 15.80 5.01 4.76
CA PRO A 64 14.91 4.01 4.17
C PRO A 64 13.45 4.46 4.28
N GLN A 65 12.72 4.41 3.16
CA GLN A 65 11.30 4.72 3.07
C GLN A 65 10.58 3.64 2.28
N CYS A 66 9.49 3.12 2.85
CA CYS A 66 8.59 2.19 2.18
C CYS A 66 7.83 2.91 1.06
N LYS A 67 7.74 2.28 -0.11
CA LYS A 67 7.18 2.88 -1.32
C LYS A 67 6.23 1.91 -2.02
N ILE A 68 5.11 2.45 -2.50
CA ILE A 68 4.16 1.77 -3.38
C ILE A 68 3.95 2.62 -4.63
N GLY A 69 4.29 2.06 -5.78
CA GLY A 69 3.94 2.64 -7.08
C GLY A 69 2.65 2.02 -7.59
N LEU A 70 1.68 2.83 -8.03
CA LEU A 70 0.44 2.36 -8.66
C LEU A 70 0.41 2.80 -10.12
N THR A 71 0.03 1.91 -11.03
CA THR A 71 -0.09 2.32 -12.43
C THR A 71 -1.29 3.25 -12.61
N ASP A 72 -1.14 4.27 -13.45
CA ASP A 72 -2.16 5.33 -13.65
C ASP A 72 -3.41 4.86 -14.42
N ASP A 73 -3.37 3.71 -15.09
CA ASP A 73 -4.48 3.13 -15.85
C ASP A 73 -5.39 2.18 -15.03
N LEU A 74 -5.13 2.01 -13.73
CA LEU A 74 -5.95 1.16 -12.87
C LEU A 74 -7.31 1.82 -12.57
N ASP A 75 -8.39 1.05 -12.70
CA ASP A 75 -9.67 1.44 -12.12
C ASP A 75 -9.60 1.51 -10.58
N ASP A 76 -10.52 2.25 -9.96
CA ASP A 76 -10.48 2.49 -8.49
C ASP A 76 -10.51 1.18 -7.68
N ASP A 77 -11.21 0.17 -8.19
CA ASP A 77 -11.36 -1.13 -7.56
C ASP A 77 -10.04 -1.92 -7.52
N LEU A 78 -9.37 -2.06 -8.67
CA LEU A 78 -8.07 -2.70 -8.78
C LEU A 78 -7.00 -1.87 -8.09
N ARG A 79 -7.11 -0.54 -8.14
CA ARG A 79 -6.21 0.38 -7.43
C ARG A 79 -6.28 0.17 -5.92
N ALA A 80 -7.48 0.06 -5.35
CA ALA A 80 -7.66 -0.25 -3.93
C ALA A 80 -7.05 -1.61 -3.56
N ASP A 81 -7.31 -2.65 -4.36
CA ASP A 81 -6.81 -3.99 -4.10
C ASP A 81 -5.27 -4.06 -4.16
N VAL A 82 -4.66 -3.42 -5.16
CA VAL A 82 -3.20 -3.39 -5.35
C VAL A 82 -2.53 -2.57 -4.24
N LEU A 83 -3.12 -1.43 -3.86
CA LEU A 83 -2.63 -0.61 -2.75
C LEU A 83 -2.68 -1.38 -1.43
N ALA A 84 -3.80 -2.03 -1.13
CA ALA A 84 -3.93 -2.85 0.07
C ALA A 84 -2.92 -4.01 0.09
N PHE A 85 -2.71 -4.69 -1.05
CA PHE A 85 -1.71 -5.73 -1.17
C PHE A 85 -0.29 -5.22 -0.95
N GLY A 86 0.07 -4.06 -1.53
CA GLY A 86 1.37 -3.43 -1.30
C GLY A 86 1.61 -3.08 0.17
N ILE A 87 0.60 -2.51 0.85
CA ILE A 87 0.68 -2.22 2.30
C ILE A 87 0.88 -3.52 3.08
N ALA A 88 0.10 -4.55 2.76
CA ALA A 88 0.17 -5.84 3.43
C ALA A 88 1.52 -6.54 3.24
N VAL A 89 2.15 -6.40 2.08
CA VAL A 89 3.52 -6.89 1.84
C VAL A 89 4.53 -6.18 2.73
N LEU A 90 4.48 -4.84 2.78
CA LEU A 90 5.43 -4.03 3.55
C LEU A 90 5.30 -4.24 5.07
N VAL A 91 4.07 -4.42 5.57
CA VAL A 91 3.80 -4.56 7.00
C VAL A 91 3.87 -6.01 7.46
N GLY A 92 3.38 -6.93 6.64
CA GLY A 92 3.16 -8.33 7.04
C GLY A 92 4.26 -9.29 6.61
N THR A 93 5.08 -8.95 5.61
CA THR A 93 6.12 -9.86 5.08
C THR A 93 7.28 -9.10 4.42
N PRO A 94 7.88 -8.09 5.10
CA PRO A 94 8.93 -7.26 4.50
C PRO A 94 10.15 -8.05 4.02
N GLU A 95 10.43 -9.23 4.61
CA GLU A 95 11.52 -10.13 4.22
C GLU A 95 11.40 -10.63 2.77
N VAL A 96 10.21 -10.54 2.15
CA VAL A 96 10.06 -10.90 0.73
C VAL A 96 10.85 -9.94 -0.17
N LEU A 97 11.08 -8.71 0.27
CA LEU A 97 11.84 -7.70 -0.47
C LEU A 97 13.33 -8.04 -0.54
N GLU A 98 13.87 -8.81 0.41
CA GLU A 98 15.26 -9.27 0.39
C GLU A 98 15.58 -10.19 -0.81
N LYS A 99 14.53 -10.73 -1.45
CA LYS A 99 14.65 -11.55 -2.66
C LYS A 99 14.89 -10.72 -3.92
N SER A 100 14.72 -9.39 -3.84
CA SER A 100 15.00 -8.47 -4.93
C SER A 100 16.34 -7.78 -4.68
N PRO A 101 17.28 -7.77 -5.66
CA PRO A 101 18.56 -7.08 -5.54
C PRO A 101 18.41 -5.59 -5.18
N ASP A 102 17.37 -4.95 -5.72
CA ASP A 102 17.11 -3.53 -5.54
C ASP A 102 16.07 -3.24 -4.44
N GLY A 103 15.61 -4.27 -3.72
CA GLY A 103 14.59 -4.13 -2.67
C GLY A 103 13.21 -3.72 -3.19
N VAL A 104 12.95 -3.90 -4.49
CA VAL A 104 11.69 -3.57 -5.17
C VAL A 104 11.13 -4.78 -5.91
N LEU A 105 9.83 -5.03 -5.76
CA LEU A 105 9.09 -6.08 -6.46
C LEU A 105 7.94 -5.48 -7.28
N GLY A 106 7.70 -6.08 -8.44
CA GLY A 106 6.51 -5.81 -9.24
C GLY A 106 5.29 -6.56 -8.71
N ILE A 107 4.13 -5.92 -8.77
CA ILE A 107 2.84 -6.52 -8.48
C ILE A 107 2.14 -6.80 -9.81
N SER A 108 1.81 -8.07 -10.07
CA SER A 108 1.11 -8.46 -11.30
C SER A 108 -0.27 -7.80 -11.41
N ARG A 109 -0.75 -7.55 -12.64
CA ARG A 109 -2.13 -7.08 -12.87
C ARG A 109 -3.22 -8.07 -12.52
N GLN A 110 -2.94 -9.37 -12.70
CA GLN A 110 -3.93 -10.41 -12.48
C GLN A 110 -4.01 -10.77 -11.00
N ARG A 111 -5.25 -10.76 -10.47
CA ARG A 111 -5.55 -11.36 -9.18
C ARG A 111 -5.33 -12.86 -9.25
N LEU A 112 -4.67 -13.41 -8.24
CA LEU A 112 -4.64 -14.84 -7.96
C LEU A 112 -5.89 -15.22 -7.15
N PRO A 113 -6.20 -16.51 -6.96
CA PRO A 113 -7.17 -16.93 -5.96
C PRO A 113 -6.85 -16.29 -4.60
N GLN A 114 -7.89 -15.90 -3.86
CA GLN A 114 -7.73 -15.31 -2.53
C GLN A 114 -6.96 -16.28 -1.64
N ALA A 115 -5.93 -15.77 -0.98
CA ALA A 115 -5.11 -16.57 -0.08
C ALA A 115 -5.77 -16.59 1.30
N ASP A 116 -5.67 -17.73 1.99
CA ASP A 116 -6.20 -17.91 3.35
C ASP A 116 -5.24 -17.35 4.43
N ASN A 117 -4.01 -16.98 4.05
CA ASN A 117 -3.00 -16.40 4.93
C ASN A 117 -2.06 -15.44 4.17
N GLY A 118 -1.13 -14.81 4.90
CA GLY A 118 -0.11 -13.93 4.34
C GLY A 118 -0.63 -12.57 3.84
N PRO A 119 0.14 -11.86 2.99
CA PRO A 119 -0.20 -10.52 2.50
C PRO A 119 -1.54 -10.45 1.77
N GLY A 120 -1.86 -11.47 0.97
CA GLY A 120 -3.15 -11.52 0.26
C GLY A 120 -4.33 -11.59 1.22
N ASN A 121 -4.23 -12.33 2.32
CA ASN A 121 -5.30 -12.39 3.32
C ASN A 121 -5.41 -11.08 4.13
N LEU A 122 -4.26 -10.51 4.52
CA LEU A 122 -4.23 -9.24 5.24
C LEU A 122 -4.82 -8.10 4.38
N ALA A 123 -4.44 -8.02 3.10
CA ALA A 123 -4.98 -7.06 2.16
C ALA A 123 -6.49 -7.21 2.00
N TRP A 124 -7.00 -8.44 2.00
CA TRP A 124 -8.43 -8.70 1.89
C TRP A 124 -9.19 -8.11 3.08
N HIS A 125 -8.68 -8.32 4.30
CA HIS A 125 -9.27 -7.69 5.50
C HIS A 125 -9.17 -6.16 5.47
N MET A 126 -8.08 -5.60 4.94
CA MET A 126 -7.93 -4.14 4.79
C MET A 126 -8.98 -3.55 3.85
N VAL A 127 -9.17 -4.12 2.65
CA VAL A 127 -10.16 -3.61 1.69
C VAL A 127 -11.59 -3.76 2.22
N GLN A 128 -11.90 -4.88 2.88
CA GLN A 128 -13.21 -5.10 3.53
C GLN A 128 -13.48 -4.04 4.60
N THR A 129 -12.48 -3.76 5.45
CA THR A 129 -12.58 -2.70 6.47
C THR A 129 -12.75 -1.31 5.84
N CYS A 130 -12.17 -1.09 4.66
CA CYS A 130 -12.33 0.13 3.89
C CYS A 130 -13.65 0.20 3.10
N GLY A 131 -14.52 -0.81 3.17
CA GLY A 131 -15.82 -0.86 2.50
C GLY A 131 -15.77 -1.38 1.07
N ARG A 132 -14.76 -2.18 0.71
CA ARG A 132 -14.56 -2.78 -0.61
C ARG A 132 -14.67 -4.30 -0.54
N GLU A 133 -15.69 -4.85 -1.22
CA GLU A 133 -15.91 -6.30 -1.30
C GLU A 133 -15.14 -6.93 -2.47
N SER A 134 -13.87 -7.27 -2.28
CA SER A 134 -13.04 -7.82 -3.37
C SER A 134 -13.12 -9.34 -3.47
N PRO A 135 -13.22 -9.90 -4.70
CA PRO A 135 -13.14 -11.36 -4.89
C PRO A 135 -11.74 -11.91 -4.58
N SER A 136 -10.70 -11.08 -4.68
CA SER A 136 -9.35 -11.41 -4.27
C SER A 136 -8.47 -10.17 -4.21
N THR A 137 -7.59 -10.12 -3.21
CA THR A 137 -6.51 -9.13 -3.11
C THR A 137 -5.13 -9.78 -3.14
N THR A 138 -5.06 -11.04 -3.57
CA THR A 138 -3.79 -11.75 -3.73
C THR A 138 -3.23 -11.48 -5.12
N PHE A 139 -1.96 -11.07 -5.20
CA PHE A 139 -1.25 -10.86 -6.46
C PHE A 139 0.09 -11.59 -6.46
N ARG A 140 0.63 -11.83 -7.66
CA ARG A 140 1.99 -12.35 -7.80
C ARG A 140 2.99 -11.22 -7.61
N LEU A 141 4.01 -11.47 -6.80
CA LEU A 141 5.20 -10.63 -6.73
C LEU A 141 6.23 -11.10 -7.76
N LEU A 142 6.81 -10.15 -8.49
CA LEU A 142 7.76 -10.39 -9.58
C LEU A 142 9.06 -9.66 -9.26
N VAL A 143 10.19 -10.34 -9.45
CA VAL A 143 11.50 -9.67 -9.45
C VAL A 143 11.59 -8.85 -10.73
N ILE A 144 12.00 -7.60 -10.60
CA ILE A 144 12.23 -6.71 -11.73
C ILE A 144 13.72 -6.73 -11.99
N GLU A 145 14.12 -7.24 -13.13
CA GLU A 145 15.52 -7.18 -13.56
C GLU A 145 15.76 -5.84 -14.27
N PRO A 146 16.79 -5.08 -13.87
CA PRO A 146 17.24 -3.95 -14.68
C PRO A 146 17.81 -4.48 -16.01
N GLU A 147 17.42 -3.86 -17.13
CA GLU A 147 18.01 -4.14 -18.45
C GLU A 147 19.51 -3.82 -18.52
#